data_AF-A0A519KYE7-F1
#
_entry.id   AF-A0A519KYE7-F1
#
_cell.length_a   1.000
_cell.length_b   1.000
_cell.length_c   1.000
_cell.angle_alpha   90.00
_cell.angle_beta   90.00
_cell.angle_gamma   90.00
#
_symmetry.space_group_name_H-M   'P 1'
#
loop_
_entity.id
_entity.type
_entity.pdbx_description
1 polymer ?
#
loop_
_entity_poly.entity_id
_entity_poly.type
_entity_poly.pdbx_seq_one_letter_code
_entity_poly.pdbx_strand_id
1 'polypeptide(L)'
;MERRASRRRRLVERIRHARHPLAGWRRWLVIAGQGVVGIVGLFAAVNLILSLSTFRGDQPLERTVQEVRALWFSPLEGRPMSPDAFAAVHGDDLGATPDTTAIHAFLEREARDGVFLLDEVMVNRIVALNGRVDARAVPSGIYVGVHALGPDGLPFVPVTKYLAQYLLFPRHAYILVVPESGPAISFSASQNAKFDITENPEQLSARIAPYAAGAYDFPSSGQALHEMTRITNDPVRVAGAVEMLRQAQMRLQAEDLRYGLLAPNSNTVIGCLLEQADAIDQATRSSILLALRAPGFGAACH
;
A
#
# COMPACT_ATOMS: atom_id res chain seq x y z
N MET A 1 51.99 10.23 18.25
CA MET A 1 50.60 10.46 17.80
C MET A 1 50.56 10.94 16.33
N GLU A 2 51.27 10.29 15.39
CA GLU A 2 51.50 10.84 14.02
C GLU A 2 51.05 9.94 12.85
N ARG A 3 50.47 8.75 13.11
CA ARG A 3 50.07 7.82 12.02
C ARG A 3 48.69 8.08 11.39
N ARG A 4 47.83 8.91 11.99
CA ARG A 4 46.46 9.18 11.49
C ARG A 4 46.40 10.23 10.36
N ALA A 5 47.32 11.20 10.36
CA ALA A 5 47.35 12.25 9.33
C ALA A 5 47.72 11.72 7.94
N SER A 6 48.52 10.65 7.86
CA SER A 6 49.01 10.09 6.59
C SER A 6 47.96 9.30 5.81
N ARG A 7 47.04 8.59 6.49
CA ARG A 7 45.93 7.89 5.81
C ARG A 7 44.93 8.87 5.20
N ARG A 8 44.62 9.96 5.92
CA ARG A 8 43.69 11.01 5.43
C ARG A 8 44.30 11.76 4.24
N ARG A 9 45.60 12.10 4.28
CA ARG A 9 46.32 12.70 3.14
C ARG A 9 46.36 11.78 1.93
N ARG A 10 46.67 10.49 2.11
CA ARG A 10 46.66 9.50 1.02
C ARG A 10 45.28 9.28 0.42
N LEU A 11 44.21 9.31 1.24
CA LEU A 11 42.83 9.23 0.73
C LEU A 11 42.48 10.48 -0.09
N VAL A 12 42.86 11.66 0.38
CA VAL A 12 42.64 12.94 -0.33
C VAL A 12 43.42 13.00 -1.63
N GLU A 13 44.69 12.56 -1.66
CA GLU A 13 45.49 12.46 -2.89
C GLU A 13 44.91 11.44 -3.88
N ARG A 14 44.42 10.30 -3.38
CA ARG A 14 43.78 9.28 -4.21
C ARG A 14 42.45 9.78 -4.80
N ILE A 15 41.68 10.59 -4.07
CA ILE A 15 40.49 11.30 -4.58
C ILE A 15 40.89 12.39 -5.59
N ARG A 16 42.03 13.07 -5.38
CA ARG A 16 42.55 14.12 -6.27
C ARG A 16 43.06 13.58 -7.60
N HIS A 17 43.62 12.37 -7.61
CA HIS A 17 44.14 11.69 -8.81
C HIS A 17 43.17 10.69 -9.45
N ALA A 18 42.07 10.34 -8.79
CA ALA A 18 40.97 9.58 -9.41
C ALA A 18 40.09 10.42 -10.35
N ARG A 19 40.39 11.72 -10.52
CA ARG A 19 39.85 12.53 -11.62
C ARG A 19 40.51 12.11 -12.93
N HIS A 20 40.10 10.96 -13.47
CA HIS A 20 40.24 10.69 -14.90
C HIS A 20 39.63 11.87 -15.67
N PRO A 21 40.29 12.38 -16.73
CA PRO A 21 39.76 13.48 -17.51
C PRO A 21 38.62 12.93 -18.38
N LEU A 22 37.45 12.75 -17.77
CA LEU A 22 36.22 12.59 -18.51
C LEU A 22 36.02 13.91 -19.27
N ALA A 23 36.26 13.89 -20.58
CA ALA A 23 36.04 14.99 -21.49
C ALA A 23 34.81 14.72 -22.38
N GLY A 24 34.13 15.78 -22.80
CA GLY A 24 32.95 15.69 -23.67
C GLY A 24 31.74 15.03 -23.01
N TRP A 25 30.97 14.26 -23.80
CA TRP A 25 29.70 13.64 -23.39
C TRP A 25 29.80 12.72 -22.15
N ARG A 26 30.97 12.08 -21.93
CA ARG A 26 31.21 11.19 -20.77
C ARG A 26 31.22 11.95 -19.43
N ARG A 27 31.67 13.22 -19.42
CA ARG A 27 31.60 14.08 -18.23
C ARG A 27 30.16 14.41 -17.89
N TRP A 28 29.37 14.76 -18.90
CA TRP A 28 27.96 15.07 -18.74
C TRP A 28 27.14 13.86 -18.31
N LEU A 29 27.48 12.65 -18.78
CA LEU A 29 26.87 11.41 -18.27
C LEU A 29 27.16 11.16 -16.80
N VAL A 30 28.38 11.40 -16.32
CA VAL A 30 28.71 11.23 -14.90
C VAL A 30 28.03 12.30 -14.05
N ILE A 31 27.97 13.55 -14.50
CA ILE A 31 27.26 14.62 -13.81
C ILE A 31 25.75 14.33 -13.79
N ALA A 32 25.17 13.87 -14.90
CA ALA A 32 23.77 13.48 -14.99
C ALA A 32 23.49 12.27 -14.08
N GLY A 33 24.35 11.26 -14.07
CA GLY A 33 24.24 10.10 -13.19
C GLY A 33 24.33 10.49 -11.70
N GLN A 34 25.29 11.34 -11.33
CA GLN A 34 25.40 11.87 -9.97
C GLN A 34 24.23 12.76 -9.60
N GLY A 35 23.72 13.56 -10.53
CA GLY A 35 22.53 14.38 -10.37
C GLY A 35 21.28 13.55 -10.14
N VAL A 36 21.07 12.49 -10.94
CA VAL A 36 19.97 11.53 -10.77
C VAL A 36 20.10 10.83 -9.43
N VAL A 37 21.28 10.30 -9.06
CA VAL A 37 21.49 9.66 -7.76
C VAL A 37 21.24 10.64 -6.60
N GLY A 38 21.69 11.89 -6.72
CA GLY A 38 21.46 12.93 -5.73
C GLY A 38 19.99 13.30 -5.58
N ILE A 39 19.26 13.46 -6.69
CA ILE A 39 17.82 13.73 -6.70
C ILE A 39 17.05 12.55 -6.10
N VAL A 40 17.35 11.32 -6.53
CA VAL A 40 16.72 10.10 -6.00
C VAL A 40 17.01 9.95 -4.51
N GLY A 41 18.24 10.18 -4.07
CA GLY A 41 18.63 10.12 -2.67
C GLY A 41 17.94 11.19 -1.81
N LEU A 42 17.88 12.44 -2.29
CA LEU A 42 17.16 13.51 -1.61
C LEU A 42 15.67 13.21 -1.54
N PHE A 43 15.10 12.72 -2.63
CA PHE A 43 13.71 12.32 -2.71
C PHE A 43 13.41 11.22 -1.70
N ALA A 44 14.20 10.14 -1.68
CA ALA A 44 14.06 9.06 -0.70
C ALA A 44 14.20 9.56 0.74
N ALA A 45 15.15 10.47 1.02
CA ALA A 45 15.34 11.05 2.34
C ALA A 45 14.13 11.90 2.79
N VAL A 46 13.62 12.78 1.92
CA VAL A 46 12.41 13.56 2.21
C VAL A 46 11.21 12.65 2.43
N ASN A 47 11.06 11.60 1.61
CA ASN A 47 9.94 10.67 1.73
C ASN A 47 10.03 9.86 3.02
N LEU A 48 11.23 9.41 3.40
CA LEU A 48 11.50 8.73 4.67
C LEU A 48 11.19 9.64 5.86
N ILE A 49 11.67 10.90 5.85
CA ILE A 49 11.40 11.87 6.92
C ILE A 49 9.90 12.12 7.05
N LEU A 50 9.21 12.33 5.93
CA LEU A 50 7.76 12.50 5.92
C LEU A 50 7.07 11.28 6.51
N SER A 51 7.35 10.07 6.03
CA SER A 51 6.76 8.82 6.55
C SER A 51 6.99 8.69 8.06
N LEU A 52 8.23 8.86 8.53
CA LEU A 52 8.57 8.80 9.96
C LEU A 52 7.87 9.89 10.79
N SER A 53 7.60 11.07 10.21
CA SER A 53 6.92 12.17 10.90
C SER A 53 5.40 12.02 10.97
N THR A 54 4.80 11.32 10.01
CA THR A 54 3.34 11.09 9.92
C THR A 54 2.88 9.85 10.67
N PHE A 55 3.72 8.82 10.80
CA PHE A 55 3.41 7.65 11.61
C PHE A 55 3.55 7.97 13.10
N ARG A 56 2.44 8.42 13.72
CA ARG A 56 2.31 8.71 15.15
C ARG A 56 2.05 7.46 16.02
N GLY A 57 2.48 6.27 15.58
CA GLY A 57 2.33 5.01 16.31
C GLY A 57 3.62 4.61 17.05
N ASP A 58 3.49 3.83 18.11
CA ASP A 58 4.52 3.65 19.15
C ASP A 58 5.86 3.02 18.72
N GLN A 59 6.03 2.44 17.53
CA GLN A 59 7.30 1.81 17.12
C GLN A 59 7.57 1.91 15.60
N PRO A 60 7.97 3.09 15.07
CA PRO A 60 8.15 3.31 13.63
C PRO A 60 9.20 2.41 12.96
N LEU A 61 10.23 2.00 13.72
CA LEU A 61 11.28 1.11 13.20
C LEU A 61 10.79 -0.33 13.02
N GLU A 62 10.02 -0.86 13.97
CA GLU A 62 9.51 -2.23 13.91
C GLU A 62 8.54 -2.40 12.74
N ARG A 63 7.65 -1.42 12.57
CA ARG A 63 6.73 -1.34 11.43
C ARG A 63 7.47 -1.27 10.09
N THR A 64 8.51 -0.43 10.00
CA THR A 64 9.33 -0.33 8.77
C THR A 64 10.02 -1.66 8.45
N VAL A 65 10.53 -2.36 9.45
CA VAL A 65 11.15 -3.69 9.27
C VAL A 65 10.12 -4.70 8.80
N GLN A 66 8.92 -4.71 9.38
CA GLN A 66 7.83 -5.59 8.98
C GLN A 66 7.40 -5.34 7.53
N GLU A 67 7.23 -4.08 7.12
CA GLU A 67 6.93 -3.70 5.74
C GLU A 67 8.01 -4.19 4.77
N VAL A 68 9.29 -3.98 5.10
CA VAL A 68 10.41 -4.43 4.26
C VAL A 68 10.47 -5.96 4.18
N ARG A 69 10.21 -6.68 5.28
CA ARG A 69 10.15 -8.15 5.28
C ARG A 69 8.99 -8.67 4.44
N ALA A 70 7.79 -8.11 4.62
CA ALA A 70 6.61 -8.46 3.83
C ALA A 70 6.86 -8.22 2.34
N LEU A 71 7.44 -7.07 1.98
CA LEU A 71 7.85 -6.77 0.61
C LEU A 71 8.90 -7.77 0.12
N TRP A 72 9.95 -8.05 0.90
CA TRP A 72 11.01 -9.00 0.49
C TRP A 72 10.43 -10.36 0.08
N PHE A 73 9.53 -10.90 0.90
CA PHE A 73 8.91 -12.21 0.70
C PHE A 73 7.69 -12.22 -0.22
N SER A 74 7.21 -11.06 -0.68
CA SER A 74 6.12 -11.00 -1.65
C SER A 74 6.55 -11.68 -2.96
N PRO A 75 5.76 -12.61 -3.50
CA PRO A 75 6.06 -13.22 -4.79
C PRO A 75 6.02 -12.18 -5.90
N LEU A 76 6.69 -12.51 -7.01
CA LEU A 76 6.48 -11.78 -8.25
C LEU A 76 5.26 -12.35 -8.96
N GLU A 77 4.64 -11.56 -9.83
CA GLU A 77 3.51 -12.01 -10.64
C GLU A 77 3.80 -13.37 -11.33
N GLY A 78 2.86 -14.30 -11.20
CA GLY A 78 2.97 -15.65 -11.75
C GLY A 78 3.98 -16.57 -11.03
N ARG A 79 4.62 -16.13 -9.94
CA ARG A 79 5.52 -16.97 -9.13
C ARG A 79 4.85 -17.45 -7.86
N PRO A 80 5.12 -18.70 -7.42
CA PRO A 80 4.66 -19.17 -6.13
C PRO A 80 5.38 -18.45 -4.99
N MET A 81 4.68 -18.29 -3.87
CA MET A 81 5.26 -17.82 -2.62
C MET A 81 6.30 -18.81 -2.08
N SER A 82 7.36 -18.29 -1.47
CA SER A 82 8.36 -19.13 -0.79
C SER A 82 7.70 -19.90 0.37
N PRO A 83 7.96 -21.22 0.54
CA PRO A 83 7.44 -22.00 1.67
C PRO A 83 7.83 -21.43 3.04
N ASP A 84 9.00 -20.80 3.13
CA ASP A 84 9.53 -20.23 4.37
C ASP A 84 9.05 -18.80 4.64
N ALA A 85 8.30 -18.19 3.71
CA ALA A 85 7.89 -16.79 3.81
C ALA A 85 7.11 -16.50 5.09
N PHE A 86 6.15 -17.38 5.44
CA PHE A 86 5.31 -17.17 6.61
C PHE A 86 6.14 -17.20 7.90
N ALA A 87 6.99 -18.21 8.08
CA ALA A 87 7.85 -18.31 9.26
C ALA A 87 8.83 -17.14 9.35
N ALA A 88 9.32 -16.62 8.22
CA ALA A 88 10.25 -15.49 8.21
C ALA A 88 9.58 -14.12 8.52
N VAL A 89 8.31 -13.95 8.16
CA VAL A 89 7.58 -12.67 8.36
C VAL A 89 6.81 -12.66 9.68
N HIS A 90 6.07 -13.73 9.98
CA HIS A 90 5.12 -13.83 11.09
C HIS A 90 5.50 -14.90 12.12
N GLY A 91 6.61 -15.62 11.93
CA GLY A 91 6.97 -16.76 12.77
C GLY A 91 7.31 -16.41 14.22
N ASP A 92 7.82 -15.21 14.48
CA ASP A 92 8.10 -14.74 15.84
C ASP A 92 6.79 -14.53 16.64
N ASP A 93 5.71 -14.08 15.97
CA ASP A 93 4.43 -13.77 16.60
C ASP A 93 3.44 -14.94 16.62
N LEU A 94 3.45 -15.77 15.57
CA LEU A 94 2.45 -16.81 15.32
C LEU A 94 3.05 -18.23 15.27
N GLY A 95 4.37 -18.37 15.32
CA GLY A 95 5.05 -19.63 15.05
C GLY A 95 5.08 -19.98 13.55
N ALA A 96 5.80 -21.05 13.20
CA ALA A 96 6.00 -21.43 11.79
C ALA A 96 4.73 -21.94 11.10
N THR A 97 3.77 -22.50 11.84
CA THR A 97 2.57 -23.15 11.30
C THR A 97 1.33 -22.82 12.14
N PRO A 98 0.85 -21.56 12.17
CA PRO A 98 -0.36 -21.23 12.92
C PRO A 98 -1.58 -21.86 12.26
N ASP A 99 -2.58 -22.12 13.09
CA ASP A 99 -3.93 -22.45 12.62
C ASP A 99 -4.76 -21.17 12.39
N THR A 100 -5.97 -21.34 11.87
CA THR A 100 -6.88 -20.23 11.58
C THR A 100 -7.24 -19.41 12.82
N THR A 101 -7.40 -20.06 13.97
CA THR A 101 -7.76 -19.41 15.24
C THR A 101 -6.64 -18.50 15.73
N ALA A 102 -5.38 -18.95 15.65
CA ALA A 102 -4.22 -18.16 16.01
C ALA A 102 -4.10 -16.91 15.13
N ILE A 103 -4.31 -17.05 13.82
CA ILE A 103 -4.32 -15.93 12.88
C ILE A 103 -5.44 -14.94 13.23
N HIS A 104 -6.66 -15.41 13.48
CA HIS A 104 -7.77 -14.55 13.89
C HIS A 104 -7.45 -13.79 15.17
N ALA A 105 -6.93 -14.47 16.19
CA ALA A 105 -6.57 -13.85 17.46
C ALA A 105 -5.46 -12.79 17.29
N PHE A 106 -4.52 -13.02 16.38
CA PHE A 106 -3.49 -12.04 16.04
C PHE A 106 -4.08 -10.81 15.33
N LEU A 107 -4.84 -11.00 14.26
CA LEU A 107 -5.46 -9.87 13.54
C LEU A 107 -6.48 -9.11 14.38
N GLU A 108 -7.16 -9.75 15.33
CA GLU A 108 -8.02 -9.06 16.31
C GLU A 108 -7.22 -8.19 17.30
N ARG A 109 -6.02 -8.61 17.68
CA ARG A 109 -5.11 -7.78 18.49
C ARG A 109 -4.64 -6.59 17.67
N GLU A 110 -4.11 -6.82 16.49
CA GLU A 110 -3.60 -5.74 15.64
C GLU A 110 -4.71 -4.73 15.26
N ALA A 111 -5.91 -5.21 14.94
CA ALA A 111 -7.02 -4.32 14.60
C ALA A 111 -7.51 -3.48 15.79
N ARG A 112 -7.23 -3.86 17.05
CA ARG A 112 -7.63 -3.08 18.25
C ARG A 112 -6.88 -1.76 18.34
N ASP A 113 -5.68 -1.71 17.79
CA ASP A 113 -4.89 -0.48 17.69
C ASP A 113 -5.35 0.41 16.52
N GLY A 114 -6.47 0.04 15.88
CA GLY A 114 -7.15 0.78 14.82
C GLY A 114 -6.57 0.53 13.43
N VAL A 115 -5.30 0.11 13.35
CA VAL A 115 -4.56 -0.09 12.09
C VAL A 115 -3.72 -1.36 12.17
N PHE A 116 -3.79 -2.20 11.14
CA PHE A 116 -2.91 -3.37 11.00
C PHE A 116 -2.39 -3.54 9.57
N LEU A 117 -1.32 -4.32 9.41
CA LEU A 117 -0.77 -4.66 8.10
C LEU A 117 -1.38 -5.98 7.60
N LEU A 118 -2.04 -5.92 6.44
CA LEU A 118 -2.50 -7.11 5.72
C LEU A 118 -1.60 -7.33 4.51
N ASP A 119 -0.61 -8.19 4.68
CA ASP A 119 0.34 -8.54 3.62
C ASP A 119 -0.03 -9.83 2.88
N GLU A 120 0.54 -9.98 1.70
CA GLU A 120 0.30 -11.11 0.81
C GLU A 120 0.73 -12.44 1.44
N VAL A 121 1.72 -12.47 2.34
CA VAL A 121 2.15 -13.67 3.06
C VAL A 121 1.08 -14.14 4.04
N MET A 122 0.51 -13.21 4.80
CA MET A 122 -0.65 -13.48 5.67
C MET A 122 -1.86 -13.94 4.86
N VAL A 123 -2.21 -13.23 3.77
CA VAL A 123 -3.36 -13.57 2.91
C VAL A 123 -3.18 -14.96 2.29
N ASN A 124 -2.00 -15.31 1.77
CA ASN A 124 -1.73 -16.63 1.22
C ASN A 124 -1.89 -17.73 2.28
N ARG A 125 -1.43 -17.48 3.52
CA ARG A 125 -1.63 -18.44 4.62
C ARG A 125 -3.11 -18.62 4.95
N ILE A 126 -3.87 -17.54 5.02
CA ILE A 126 -5.32 -17.58 5.26
C ILE A 126 -6.03 -18.38 4.17
N VAL A 127 -5.72 -18.11 2.90
CA VAL A 127 -6.31 -18.82 1.76
C VAL A 127 -5.90 -20.29 1.76
N ALA A 128 -4.64 -20.62 2.09
CA ALA A 128 -4.19 -22.00 2.18
C ALA A 128 -4.92 -22.79 3.28
N LEU A 129 -5.28 -22.15 4.40
CA LEU A 129 -6.01 -22.79 5.51
C LEU A 129 -7.52 -22.87 5.27
N ASN A 130 -8.11 -21.82 4.68
CA ASN A 130 -9.56 -21.62 4.67
C ASN A 130 -10.19 -21.65 3.28
N GLY A 131 -9.37 -21.66 2.21
CA GLY A 131 -9.77 -21.55 0.81
C GLY A 131 -10.19 -20.14 0.38
N ARG A 132 -10.34 -19.20 1.32
CA ARG A 132 -10.77 -17.81 1.09
C ARG A 132 -10.41 -16.95 2.30
N VAL A 133 -10.50 -15.63 2.13
CA VAL A 133 -10.51 -14.67 3.23
C VAL A 133 -11.95 -14.48 3.72
N ASP A 134 -12.18 -14.71 5.01
CA ASP A 134 -13.48 -14.55 5.68
C ASP A 134 -13.31 -14.38 7.21
N ALA A 135 -14.44 -14.28 7.92
CA ALA A 135 -14.51 -14.08 9.37
C ALA A 135 -13.83 -15.16 10.21
N ARG A 136 -13.47 -16.33 9.65
CA ARG A 136 -12.75 -17.35 10.42
C ARG A 136 -11.33 -16.91 10.74
N ALA A 137 -10.71 -16.13 9.85
CA ALA A 137 -9.31 -15.72 9.98
C ALA A 137 -9.14 -14.21 10.13
N VAL A 138 -9.95 -13.40 9.45
CA VAL A 138 -9.91 -11.94 9.59
C VAL A 138 -11.11 -11.53 10.42
N PRO A 139 -10.97 -10.70 11.45
CA PRO A 139 -12.11 -10.27 12.24
C PRO A 139 -13.22 -9.65 11.41
N SER A 140 -14.46 -9.81 11.86
CA SER A 140 -15.58 -9.15 11.20
C SER A 140 -15.49 -7.64 11.37
N GLY A 141 -15.75 -6.92 10.29
CA GLY A 141 -15.65 -5.47 10.29
C GLY A 141 -15.69 -4.85 8.90
N ILE A 142 -15.76 -3.53 8.89
CA ILE A 142 -15.53 -2.70 7.71
C ILE A 142 -14.15 -2.09 7.87
N TYR A 143 -13.30 -2.28 6.87
CA TYR A 143 -11.93 -1.82 6.85
C TYR A 143 -11.68 -0.96 5.62
N VAL A 144 -10.78 -0.01 5.76
CA VAL A 144 -10.23 0.77 4.65
C VAL A 144 -8.80 0.32 4.44
N GLY A 145 -8.56 -0.27 3.28
CA GLY A 145 -7.21 -0.63 2.84
C GLY A 145 -6.59 0.55 2.11
N VAL A 146 -5.46 1.04 2.62
CA VAL A 146 -4.65 2.13 2.05
C VAL A 146 -3.19 1.72 1.99
N HIS A 147 -2.36 2.64 1.48
CA HIS A 147 -0.91 2.51 1.49
C HIS A 147 -0.41 1.20 0.88
N ALA A 148 -0.96 0.85 -0.28
CA ALA A 148 -0.65 -0.42 -0.90
C ALA A 148 0.79 -0.44 -1.46
N LEU A 149 1.68 -1.19 -0.81
CA LEU A 149 3.10 -1.29 -1.20
C LEU A 149 3.31 -2.57 -2.01
N GLY A 150 4.11 -2.49 -3.08
CA GLY A 150 4.34 -3.65 -3.94
C GLY A 150 5.00 -3.32 -5.28
N PRO A 151 5.72 -4.27 -5.88
CA PRO A 151 6.46 -4.04 -7.12
C PRO A 151 5.54 -3.83 -8.31
N ASP A 152 5.69 -2.70 -9.02
CA ASP A 152 5.17 -2.60 -10.39
C ASP A 152 5.82 -3.68 -11.27
N GLY A 153 5.11 -4.15 -12.29
CA GLY A 153 5.47 -5.28 -13.14
C GLY A 153 6.80 -5.09 -13.86
N LEU A 154 7.32 -6.18 -14.42
CA LEU A 154 8.60 -6.11 -15.12
C LEU A 154 8.51 -5.07 -16.26
N PRO A 155 9.56 -4.27 -16.48
CA PRO A 155 10.92 -4.39 -15.94
C PRO A 155 11.17 -3.63 -14.62
N PHE A 156 10.15 -2.97 -14.05
CA PHE A 156 10.35 -2.06 -12.92
C PHE A 156 10.41 -2.76 -11.57
N VAL A 157 9.91 -4.00 -11.46
CA VAL A 157 9.93 -4.84 -10.24
C VAL A 157 11.20 -4.69 -9.40
N PRO A 158 12.44 -4.88 -9.89
CA PRO A 158 13.61 -4.90 -9.01
C PRO A 158 13.91 -3.53 -8.39
N VAL A 159 13.45 -2.47 -9.04
CA VAL A 159 13.63 -1.08 -8.64
C VAL A 159 12.47 -0.67 -7.73
N THR A 160 11.23 -0.93 -8.13
CA THR A 160 10.01 -0.52 -7.42
C THR A 160 9.71 -1.40 -6.22
N LYS A 161 10.07 -2.69 -6.19
CA LYS A 161 9.85 -3.55 -5.01
C LYS A 161 10.42 -2.95 -3.72
N TYR A 162 11.58 -2.29 -3.81
CA TYR A 162 12.28 -1.71 -2.67
C TYR A 162 12.18 -0.18 -2.62
N LEU A 163 12.10 0.48 -3.77
CA LEU A 163 11.99 1.94 -3.82
C LEU A 163 10.54 2.45 -3.85
N ALA A 164 9.52 1.61 -4.08
CA ALA A 164 8.11 2.06 -4.05
C ALA A 164 7.67 2.54 -2.67
N GLN A 165 8.29 2.05 -1.59
CA GLN A 165 8.14 2.62 -0.24
C GLN A 165 8.52 4.12 -0.20
N TYR A 166 9.40 4.56 -1.12
CA TYR A 166 10.02 5.88 -1.12
C TYR A 166 9.71 6.76 -2.34
N LEU A 167 9.21 6.21 -3.46
CA LEU A 167 9.21 6.90 -4.77
C LEU A 167 7.85 7.35 -5.31
N LEU A 168 6.80 7.45 -4.50
CA LEU A 168 5.47 7.95 -4.92
C LEU A 168 4.82 7.14 -6.04
N PHE A 169 3.81 6.34 -5.68
CA PHE A 169 2.62 6.33 -6.50
C PHE A 169 1.40 6.56 -5.61
N PRO A 170 0.45 7.40 -6.03
CA PRO A 170 -0.85 7.49 -5.39
C PRO A 170 -1.53 6.14 -5.57
N ARG A 171 -1.65 5.36 -4.51
CA ARG A 171 -2.19 4.01 -4.62
C ARG A 171 -3.56 3.91 -3.97
N HIS A 172 -4.44 3.27 -4.72
CA HIS A 172 -5.88 3.23 -4.55
C HIS A 172 -6.28 2.76 -3.16
N ALA A 173 -7.12 3.55 -2.50
CA ALA A 173 -7.88 3.08 -1.37
C ALA A 173 -8.98 2.11 -1.83
N TYR A 174 -9.32 1.16 -0.99
CA TYR A 174 -10.48 0.29 -1.16
C TYR A 174 -11.15 0.03 0.19
N ILE A 175 -12.40 -0.42 0.16
CA ILE A 175 -13.11 -0.86 1.35
C ILE A 175 -13.14 -2.39 1.35
N LEU A 176 -12.75 -3.01 2.45
CA LEU A 176 -12.91 -4.44 2.70
C LEU A 176 -14.02 -4.62 3.74
N VAL A 177 -15.07 -5.35 3.37
CA VAL A 177 -16.11 -5.78 4.30
C VAL A 177 -15.87 -7.25 4.61
N VAL A 178 -15.68 -7.57 5.88
CA VAL A 178 -15.61 -8.94 6.39
C VAL A 178 -16.90 -9.23 7.16
N PRO A 179 -17.91 -9.85 6.51
CA PRO A 179 -19.16 -10.18 7.19
C PRO A 179 -18.95 -11.31 8.20
N GLU A 180 -19.81 -11.42 9.21
CA GLU A 180 -19.77 -12.52 10.19
C GLU A 180 -19.86 -13.91 9.53
N SER A 181 -20.51 -14.00 8.37
CA SER A 181 -20.60 -15.20 7.57
C SER A 181 -20.45 -14.90 6.08
N GLY A 182 -19.78 -15.81 5.37
CA GLY A 182 -19.50 -15.68 3.94
C GLY A 182 -18.13 -15.08 3.62
N PRO A 183 -17.80 -14.92 2.33
CA PRO A 183 -16.52 -14.38 1.91
C PRO A 183 -16.39 -12.89 2.26
N ALA A 184 -15.16 -12.44 2.50
CA ALA A 184 -14.86 -11.01 2.51
C ALA A 184 -15.19 -10.39 1.13
N ILE A 185 -15.63 -9.15 1.12
CA ILE A 185 -16.08 -8.41 -0.06
C ILE A 185 -15.25 -7.14 -0.18
N SER A 186 -14.69 -6.88 -1.35
CA SER A 186 -14.01 -5.63 -1.65
C SER A 186 -14.91 -4.70 -2.45
N PHE A 187 -14.83 -3.41 -2.12
CA PHE A 187 -15.32 -2.31 -2.94
C PHE A 187 -14.12 -1.48 -3.38
N SER A 188 -13.99 -1.32 -4.69
CA SER A 188 -12.93 -0.51 -5.31
C SER A 188 -13.54 0.45 -6.30
N ALA A 189 -13.01 1.67 -6.38
CA ALA A 189 -13.42 2.66 -7.37
C ALA A 189 -12.25 3.00 -8.29
N SER A 190 -12.49 3.19 -9.59
CA SER A 190 -11.48 3.64 -10.55
C SER A 190 -12.05 3.90 -11.96
N GLN A 191 -11.18 4.20 -12.92
CA GLN A 191 -11.60 4.35 -14.32
C GLN A 191 -12.08 3.01 -14.93
N ASN A 192 -13.12 3.06 -15.76
CA ASN A 192 -13.73 1.92 -16.46
C ASN A 192 -12.72 1.00 -17.15
N ALA A 193 -11.71 1.56 -17.80
CA ALA A 193 -10.70 0.79 -18.53
C ALA A 193 -9.94 -0.21 -17.64
N LYS A 194 -9.87 0.02 -16.33
CA LYS A 194 -9.22 -0.89 -15.38
C LYS A 194 -10.15 -1.98 -14.87
N PHE A 195 -11.41 -1.89 -15.23
CA PHE A 195 -12.41 -2.90 -15.00
C PHE A 195 -12.75 -3.65 -16.29
N ASP A 196 -11.89 -3.56 -17.32
CA ASP A 196 -12.09 -4.15 -18.65
C ASP A 196 -13.37 -3.65 -19.34
N ILE A 197 -13.86 -2.48 -18.95
CA ILE A 197 -15.01 -1.81 -19.56
C ILE A 197 -14.47 -0.87 -20.64
N THR A 198 -14.82 -1.13 -21.89
CA THR A 198 -14.34 -0.35 -23.05
C THR A 198 -15.18 0.89 -23.33
N GLU A 199 -16.43 0.93 -22.86
CA GLU A 199 -17.29 2.10 -22.94
C GLU A 199 -16.84 3.19 -21.96
N ASN A 200 -16.71 4.43 -22.43
CA ASN A 200 -16.25 5.59 -21.66
C ASN A 200 -15.04 5.24 -20.75
N PRO A 201 -13.88 4.89 -21.32
CA PRO A 201 -12.77 4.28 -20.58
C PRO A 201 -12.22 5.13 -19.42
N GLU A 202 -12.41 6.45 -19.49
CA GLU A 202 -11.99 7.44 -18.49
C GLU A 202 -13.08 7.76 -17.46
N GLN A 203 -14.27 7.18 -17.56
CA GLN A 203 -15.34 7.37 -16.59
C GLN A 203 -14.97 6.68 -15.28
N LEU A 204 -15.20 7.37 -14.17
CA LEU A 204 -15.04 6.85 -12.83
C LEU A 204 -16.22 5.92 -12.50
N SER A 205 -15.91 4.68 -12.11
CA SER A 205 -16.87 3.68 -11.70
C SER A 205 -16.38 2.93 -10.47
N ALA A 206 -17.23 2.08 -9.92
CA ALA A 206 -16.89 1.22 -8.80
C ALA A 206 -17.28 -0.23 -9.07
N ARG A 207 -16.59 -1.15 -8.40
CA ARG A 207 -16.80 -2.58 -8.48
C ARG A 207 -16.91 -3.15 -7.07
N ILE A 208 -17.89 -4.03 -6.88
CA ILE A 208 -18.06 -4.85 -5.68
C ILE A 208 -17.82 -6.31 -6.09
N ALA A 209 -16.90 -6.98 -5.42
CA ALA A 209 -16.57 -8.38 -5.69
C ALA A 209 -16.10 -9.09 -4.42
N PRO A 210 -16.15 -10.43 -4.37
CA PRO A 210 -15.42 -11.16 -3.34
C PRO A 210 -13.95 -10.77 -3.32
N TYR A 211 -13.37 -10.68 -2.13
CA TYR A 211 -11.95 -10.41 -1.97
C TYR A 211 -11.14 -11.50 -2.65
N ALA A 212 -10.40 -11.12 -3.69
CA ALA A 212 -9.56 -12.03 -4.44
C ALA A 212 -8.11 -11.73 -4.13
N ALA A 213 -7.44 -12.68 -3.47
CA ALA A 213 -6.05 -12.60 -3.04
C ALA A 213 -5.03 -12.40 -4.19
N GLY A 214 -5.46 -12.57 -5.44
CA GLY A 214 -4.64 -12.31 -6.63
C GLY A 214 -5.21 -11.26 -7.59
N ALA A 215 -6.37 -10.66 -7.29
CA ALA A 215 -7.01 -9.67 -8.17
C ALA A 215 -6.40 -8.27 -8.03
N TYR A 216 -5.10 -8.18 -7.72
CA TYR A 216 -4.35 -6.92 -7.70
C TYR A 216 -4.02 -6.43 -9.11
N ASP A 217 -4.97 -6.60 -10.02
CA ASP A 217 -5.00 -6.10 -11.39
C ASP A 217 -5.65 -4.70 -11.38
N PHE A 218 -4.88 -3.76 -10.86
CA PHE A 218 -4.89 -2.36 -11.28
C PHE A 218 -3.45 -2.08 -11.72
N PRO A 219 -3.12 -1.08 -12.56
CA PRO A 219 -1.89 -1.07 -13.36
C PRO A 219 -0.60 -0.79 -12.55
N SER A 220 -0.62 -1.03 -11.24
CA SER A 220 0.55 -1.29 -10.42
C SER A 220 0.44 -2.73 -9.93
N SER A 221 1.18 -3.61 -10.56
CA SER A 221 1.33 -5.02 -10.20
C SER A 221 1.50 -5.25 -8.70
N GLY A 222 0.92 -6.35 -8.21
CA GLY A 222 1.32 -7.04 -6.98
C GLY A 222 1.46 -6.15 -5.74
N GLN A 223 0.34 -5.66 -5.19
CA GLN A 223 0.34 -4.98 -3.90
C GLN A 223 0.61 -6.02 -2.79
N ALA A 224 1.87 -6.12 -2.38
CA ALA A 224 2.38 -7.03 -1.38
C ALA A 224 1.85 -6.76 0.03
N LEU A 225 1.41 -5.53 0.32
CA LEU A 225 1.05 -5.09 1.66
C LEU A 225 0.05 -3.96 1.63
N HIS A 226 -0.96 -4.04 2.49
CA HIS A 226 -1.96 -3.00 2.72
C HIS A 226 -1.99 -2.62 4.19
N GLU A 227 -2.15 -1.32 4.43
CA GLU A 227 -2.49 -0.82 5.74
C GLU A 227 -4.01 -0.80 5.88
N MET A 228 -4.52 -1.61 6.80
CA MET A 228 -5.95 -1.79 7.04
C MET A 228 -6.37 -1.02 8.27
N THR A 229 -7.20 0.01 8.08
CA THR A 229 -7.82 0.75 9.18
C THR A 229 -9.21 0.21 9.43
N ARG A 230 -9.51 -0.23 10.65
CA ARG A 230 -10.86 -0.69 11.02
C ARG A 230 -11.76 0.51 11.27
N ILE A 231 -12.81 0.64 10.47
CA ILE A 231 -13.81 1.70 10.58
C ILE A 231 -14.85 1.34 11.64
N THR A 232 -15.34 0.11 11.60
CA THR A 232 -16.31 -0.39 12.58
C THR A 232 -16.32 -1.91 12.60
N ASN A 233 -16.66 -2.46 13.76
CA ASN A 233 -17.00 -3.87 13.98
C ASN A 233 -18.44 -4.02 14.52
N ASP A 234 -19.28 -2.98 14.42
CA ASP A 234 -20.68 -3.05 14.79
C ASP A 234 -21.40 -4.05 13.86
N PRO A 235 -21.93 -5.18 14.39
CA PRO A 235 -22.57 -6.22 13.59
C PRO A 235 -23.70 -5.69 12.69
N VAL A 236 -24.46 -4.69 13.17
CA VAL A 236 -25.58 -4.11 12.41
C VAL A 236 -25.06 -3.33 11.21
N ARG A 237 -24.00 -2.55 11.39
CA ARG A 237 -23.35 -1.80 10.29
C ARG A 237 -22.67 -2.73 9.30
N VAL A 238 -21.97 -3.76 9.78
CA VAL A 238 -21.30 -4.75 8.93
C VAL A 238 -22.32 -5.51 8.06
N ALA A 239 -23.44 -5.94 8.63
CA ALA A 239 -24.50 -6.63 7.88
C ALA A 239 -25.11 -5.75 6.78
N GLY A 240 -25.25 -4.44 7.01
CA GLY A 240 -25.76 -3.47 6.03
C GLY A 240 -24.72 -2.93 5.03
N ALA A 241 -23.43 -3.20 5.25
CA ALA A 241 -22.34 -2.54 4.53
C ALA A 241 -22.39 -2.79 3.02
N VAL A 242 -22.67 -4.01 2.59
CA VAL A 242 -22.70 -4.36 1.16
C VAL A 242 -23.79 -3.59 0.43
N GLU A 243 -24.95 -3.39 1.05
CA GLU A 243 -26.05 -2.65 0.44
C GLU A 243 -25.73 -1.15 0.36
N MET A 244 -25.13 -0.59 1.41
CA MET A 244 -24.61 0.78 1.39
C MET A 244 -23.61 0.99 0.24
N LEU A 245 -22.71 0.03 0.03
CA LEU A 245 -21.72 0.09 -1.04
C LEU A 245 -22.35 -0.04 -2.44
N ARG A 246 -23.42 -0.83 -2.60
CA ARG A 246 -24.19 -0.88 -3.86
C ARG A 246 -24.88 0.45 -4.15
N GLN A 247 -25.47 1.08 -3.15
CA GLN A 247 -26.07 2.40 -3.29
C GLN A 247 -25.03 3.45 -3.67
N ALA A 248 -23.83 3.38 -3.10
CA ALA A 248 -22.70 4.21 -3.50
C ALA A 248 -22.28 3.97 -4.95
N GLN A 249 -22.18 2.71 -5.37
CA GLN A 249 -21.87 2.36 -6.76
C GLN A 249 -22.88 2.93 -7.75
N MET A 250 -24.18 2.82 -7.45
CA MET A 250 -25.25 3.36 -8.30
C MET A 250 -25.21 4.89 -8.39
N ARG A 251 -24.97 5.58 -7.26
CA ARG A 251 -24.81 7.05 -7.25
C ARG A 251 -23.63 7.50 -8.10
N LEU A 252 -22.47 6.85 -7.95
CA LEU A 252 -21.28 7.14 -8.73
C LEU A 252 -21.53 6.98 -10.24
N GLN A 253 -22.24 5.92 -10.63
CA GLN A 253 -22.61 5.69 -12.04
C GLN A 253 -23.57 6.76 -12.57
N ALA A 254 -24.47 7.29 -11.74
CA ALA A 254 -25.40 8.33 -12.13
C ALA A 254 -24.76 9.72 -12.28
N GLU A 255 -23.68 10.00 -11.54
CA GLU A 255 -22.96 11.28 -11.60
C GLU A 255 -22.08 11.45 -12.86
N ASP A 256 -21.81 10.37 -13.60
CA ASP A 256 -21.03 10.37 -14.85
C ASP A 256 -19.68 11.13 -14.75
N LEU A 257 -18.99 10.96 -13.61
CA LEU A 257 -17.72 11.64 -13.35
C LEU A 257 -16.60 11.05 -14.19
N ARG A 258 -15.67 11.91 -14.64
CA ARG A 258 -14.41 11.48 -15.26
C ARG A 258 -13.31 11.34 -14.23
N TYR A 259 -12.55 10.26 -14.32
CA TYR A 259 -11.39 10.01 -13.48
C TYR A 259 -10.32 11.09 -13.70
N GLY A 260 -9.78 11.67 -12.62
CA GLY A 260 -8.66 12.61 -12.71
C GLY A 260 -7.72 12.54 -11.51
N LEU A 261 -6.41 12.64 -11.76
CA LEU A 261 -5.40 12.52 -10.71
C LEU A 261 -5.56 13.54 -9.57
N LEU A 262 -5.89 14.79 -9.90
CA LEU A 262 -6.15 15.88 -8.96
C LEU A 262 -7.65 16.23 -8.86
N ALA A 263 -8.51 15.39 -9.42
CA ALA A 263 -9.96 15.55 -9.50
C ALA A 263 -10.63 14.30 -8.88
N PRO A 264 -11.95 14.05 -9.07
CA PRO A 264 -12.56 12.81 -8.60
C PRO A 264 -11.80 11.58 -9.09
N ASN A 265 -11.37 10.75 -8.13
CA ASN A 265 -10.70 9.49 -8.38
C ASN A 265 -11.09 8.43 -7.33
N SER A 266 -10.41 7.30 -7.34
CA SER A 266 -10.60 6.19 -6.39
C SER A 266 -10.61 6.67 -4.93
N ASN A 267 -9.62 7.47 -4.55
CA ASN A 267 -9.45 7.98 -3.20
C ASN A 267 -10.53 9.00 -2.83
N THR A 268 -10.99 9.84 -3.77
CA THR A 268 -12.14 10.73 -3.56
C THR A 268 -13.39 9.93 -3.16
N VAL A 269 -13.71 8.88 -3.93
CA VAL A 269 -14.91 8.05 -3.68
C VAL A 269 -14.84 7.41 -2.31
N ILE A 270 -13.71 6.79 -1.96
CA ILE A 270 -13.54 6.16 -0.64
C ILE A 270 -13.62 7.22 0.47
N GLY A 271 -12.92 8.35 0.34
CA GLY A 271 -12.96 9.42 1.33
C GLY A 271 -14.38 9.96 1.57
N CYS A 272 -15.17 10.12 0.49
CA CYS A 272 -16.55 10.57 0.60
C CYS A 272 -17.48 9.55 1.24
N LEU A 273 -17.27 8.25 1.00
CA LEU A 273 -18.03 7.21 1.67
C LEU A 273 -17.75 7.16 3.16
N LEU A 274 -16.49 7.39 3.56
CA LEU A 274 -16.13 7.45 4.98
C LEU A 274 -16.69 8.69 5.66
N GLU A 275 -16.69 9.84 4.99
CA GLU A 275 -17.31 11.06 5.51
C GLU A 275 -18.83 10.90 5.68
N GLN A 276 -19.51 10.35 4.67
CA GLN A 276 -20.96 10.08 4.73
C GLN A 276 -21.33 9.05 5.81
N ALA A 277 -20.43 8.12 6.12
CA ALA A 277 -20.61 7.13 7.17
C ALA A 277 -20.25 7.65 8.58
N ASP A 278 -19.91 8.94 8.72
CA ASP A 278 -19.44 9.56 9.96
C ASP A 278 -18.20 8.86 10.54
N ALA A 279 -17.38 8.27 9.67
CA ALA A 279 -16.15 7.57 10.04
C ALA A 279 -14.93 8.50 10.10
N ILE A 280 -14.94 9.55 9.28
CA ILE A 280 -13.93 10.62 9.28
C ILE A 280 -14.64 11.95 9.05
N ASP A 281 -14.13 13.04 9.63
CA ASP A 281 -14.61 14.37 9.28
C ASP A 281 -13.87 14.94 8.05
N GLN A 282 -14.40 16.02 7.49
CA GLN A 282 -13.83 16.68 6.30
C GLN A 282 -12.40 17.21 6.56
N ALA A 283 -12.11 17.67 7.78
CA ALA A 283 -10.79 18.18 8.15
C ALA A 283 -9.75 17.06 8.16
N THR A 284 -10.09 15.92 8.75
CA THR A 284 -9.30 14.68 8.79
C THR A 284 -9.08 14.17 7.38
N ARG A 285 -10.14 14.11 6.56
CA ARG A 285 -10.05 13.76 5.14
C ARG A 285 -9.07 14.66 4.38
N SER A 286 -9.19 15.97 4.54
CA SER A 286 -8.29 16.93 3.89
C SER A 286 -6.83 16.77 4.35
N SER A 287 -6.62 16.42 5.63
CA SER A 287 -5.28 16.18 6.19
C SER A 287 -4.63 14.87 5.72
N ILE A 288 -5.44 13.85 5.44
CA ILE A 288 -5.00 12.54 4.95
C ILE A 288 -4.34 12.64 3.58
N LEU A 289 -4.71 13.62 2.74
CA LEU A 289 -4.09 13.85 1.43
C LEU A 289 -2.58 14.11 1.55
N LEU A 290 -2.14 14.79 2.61
CA LEU A 290 -0.72 15.05 2.90
C LEU A 290 -0.04 13.88 3.59
N ALA A 291 -0.75 13.20 4.50
CA ALA A 291 -0.19 12.10 5.31
C ALA A 291 -0.04 10.79 4.52
N LEU A 292 -1.06 10.40 3.76
CA LEU A 292 -1.08 9.16 2.99
C LEU A 292 -0.71 9.35 1.52
N ARG A 293 -0.43 10.60 1.10
CA ARG A 293 -0.14 10.97 -0.29
C ARG A 293 -1.17 10.36 -1.23
N ALA A 294 -2.44 10.55 -0.89
CA ALA A 294 -3.60 10.06 -1.62
C ALA A 294 -4.27 11.25 -2.36
N PRO A 295 -3.83 11.60 -3.59
CA PRO A 295 -4.44 12.65 -4.39
C PRO A 295 -5.92 12.35 -4.58
N GLY A 296 -6.74 13.40 -4.59
CA GLY A 296 -8.20 13.28 -4.71
C GLY A 296 -8.94 13.07 -3.39
N PHE A 297 -8.29 12.64 -2.30
CA PHE A 297 -8.98 12.46 -1.00
C PHE A 297 -9.57 13.79 -0.46
N GLY A 298 -8.89 14.91 -0.72
CA GLY A 298 -9.36 16.27 -0.39
C GLY A 298 -10.23 16.94 -1.46
N ALA A 299 -10.60 16.25 -2.55
CA ALA A 299 -11.61 16.78 -3.47
C ALA A 299 -12.97 16.83 -2.77
N ALA A 300 -13.84 17.77 -3.16
CA ALA A 300 -15.15 17.90 -2.55
C ALA A 300 -15.97 16.60 -2.72
N CYS A 301 -16.80 16.29 -1.73
CA CYS A 301 -17.88 15.33 -1.94
C CYS A 301 -19.03 16.05 -2.61
N HIS A 302 -19.63 15.40 -3.59
CA HIS A 302 -20.82 15.87 -4.29
C HIS A 302 -22.05 15.11 -3.80
#